data_AF-A0A3C1DTT8-F1
#
_entry.id   AF-A0A3C1DTT8-F1
#
_cell.length_a   1.000
_cell.length_b   1.000
_cell.length_c   1.000
_cell.angle_alpha   90.00
_cell.angle_beta   90.00
_cell.angle_gamma   90.00
#
_symmetry.space_group_name_H-M   'P 1'
#
loop_
_entity.id
_entity.type
_entity.pdbx_description
1 polymer ?
#
loop_
_entity_poly.entity_id
_entity_poly.type
_entity_poly.pdbx_seq_one_letter_code
_entity_poly.pdbx_strand_id
1 'polypeptide(L)'
;MTDINHRITARALANRGFVIIHGRGPAWSATITAAGTAALKDEAKPEEEARAAESEAEVLLRAVIGAGGSLSYTGKRDHEREVRLLAAALKVPWRPTGKKLELFSPWDTDPEWRIVDHFPDLVKAAPVPVPDTLRKPHLAVVAYEENKDRQQVSKPYIRRASLLLQAVAVEAELRGYSARARKKSTSEYGRTSGDEAADVHLVIEIDGFTYPMTIKEISEPGGASVDYHARAKLPGWLARRQTAFISTGRLQLSLDHAWNGRRHEFRDSKRSTLENALPELLREIEIRNLKRQALRRADQDAEARKRARWEEAMRQAQADLQFDHRATRLRDQVSAWQEVRSIRGYIDAMKARAADLPDDGRVEADAWIEWAERYAARLDPLIRPLAVPADRSFNASDLTPYLGRLSPYGP
;
A
#
# COMPACT_ATOMS: atom_id res chain seq x y z
N MET A 1 -60.00 9.97 -10.13
CA MET A 1 -59.12 10.65 -9.16
C MET A 1 -58.02 11.35 -9.93
N THR A 2 -58.33 12.53 -10.46
CA THR A 2 -57.51 13.29 -11.41
C THR A 2 -56.67 14.31 -10.65
N ASP A 3 -55.36 14.07 -10.64
CA ASP A 3 -54.32 15.06 -10.93
C ASP A 3 -54.28 16.39 -10.14
N ILE A 4 -54.37 16.33 -8.80
CA ILE A 4 -54.09 17.50 -7.93
C ILE A 4 -52.57 17.73 -7.79
N ASN A 5 -51.76 16.69 -7.93
CA ASN A 5 -50.30 16.75 -7.74
C ASN A 5 -49.61 17.62 -8.79
N HIS A 6 -49.96 17.53 -10.07
CA HIS A 6 -49.29 18.34 -11.10
C HIS A 6 -49.60 19.84 -10.97
N ARG A 7 -50.77 20.20 -10.43
CA ARG A 7 -51.13 21.60 -10.18
C ARG A 7 -50.39 22.21 -8.99
N ILE A 8 -50.16 21.44 -7.91
CA ILE A 8 -49.36 21.87 -6.77
C ILE A 8 -47.91 22.10 -7.20
N THR A 9 -47.34 21.17 -7.98
CA THR A 9 -45.99 21.30 -8.54
C THR A 9 -45.88 22.50 -9.48
N ALA A 10 -46.86 22.68 -10.38
CA ALA A 10 -46.89 23.84 -11.27
C ALA A 10 -46.96 25.17 -10.49
N ARG A 11 -47.74 25.22 -9.40
CA ARG A 11 -47.84 26.41 -8.52
C ARG A 11 -46.51 26.70 -7.81
N ALA A 12 -45.82 25.66 -7.32
CA ALA A 12 -44.51 25.79 -6.70
C ALA A 12 -43.45 26.29 -7.68
N LEU A 13 -43.45 25.77 -8.92
CA LEU A 13 -42.58 26.24 -10.00
C LEU A 13 -42.91 27.68 -10.43
N ALA A 14 -44.20 28.05 -10.43
CA ALA A 14 -44.65 29.41 -10.73
C ALA A 14 -44.24 30.42 -9.66
N ASN A 15 -44.29 30.05 -8.37
CA ASN A 15 -43.80 30.90 -7.27
C ASN A 15 -42.29 31.17 -7.37
N ARG A 16 -41.54 30.27 -8.01
CA ARG A 16 -40.10 30.43 -8.30
C ARG A 16 -39.83 31.14 -9.63
N GLY A 17 -40.87 31.56 -10.36
CA GLY A 17 -40.77 32.26 -11.64
C GLY A 17 -40.41 31.37 -12.83
N PHE A 18 -40.40 30.04 -12.67
CA PHE A 18 -40.01 29.09 -13.73
C PHE A 18 -41.14 28.76 -14.71
N VAL A 19 -42.39 28.94 -14.30
CA VAL A 19 -43.57 28.63 -15.11
C VAL A 19 -44.63 29.71 -14.88
N ILE A 20 -45.38 30.09 -15.90
CA ILE A 20 -46.57 30.94 -15.77
C ILE A 20 -47.81 30.06 -15.91
N ILE A 21 -48.75 30.20 -14.98
CA ILE A 21 -50.02 29.45 -15.01
C ILE A 21 -51.12 30.34 -15.59
N HIS A 22 -51.84 29.83 -16.58
CA HIS A 22 -53.01 30.46 -17.17
C HIS A 22 -54.30 29.68 -16.82
N GLY A 23 -55.40 30.40 -16.62
CA GLY A 23 -56.72 29.81 -16.36
C GLY A 23 -56.96 29.33 -14.92
N ARG A 24 -58.20 28.88 -14.66
CA ARG A 24 -58.68 28.32 -13.38
C ARG A 24 -59.55 27.08 -13.64
N GLY A 25 -59.65 26.19 -12.65
CA GLY A 25 -60.46 24.97 -12.79
C GLY A 25 -59.85 23.95 -13.76
N PRO A 26 -60.66 23.11 -14.44
CA PRO A 26 -60.17 21.99 -15.26
C PRO A 26 -59.45 22.40 -16.55
N ALA A 27 -59.57 23.66 -17.00
CA ALA A 27 -58.95 24.18 -18.23
C ALA A 27 -57.69 25.03 -17.97
N TRP A 28 -56.92 24.70 -16.91
CA TRP A 28 -55.68 25.42 -16.62
C TRP A 28 -54.54 24.94 -17.53
N SER A 29 -53.61 25.84 -17.84
CA SER A 29 -52.38 25.51 -18.56
C SER A 29 -51.16 26.15 -17.89
N ALA A 30 -49.98 25.63 -18.18
CA ALA A 30 -48.71 26.12 -17.66
C ALA A 30 -47.72 26.26 -18.80
N THR A 31 -47.07 27.42 -18.89
CA THR A 31 -46.06 27.73 -19.91
C THR A 31 -44.73 27.99 -19.22
N ILE A 32 -43.68 27.29 -19.62
CA ILE A 32 -42.34 27.50 -19.07
C ILE A 32 -41.83 28.90 -19.43
N THR A 33 -41.20 29.60 -18.48
CA THR A 33 -40.59 30.91 -18.70
C THR A 33 -39.17 30.76 -19.23
N ALA A 34 -38.58 31.84 -19.74
CA ALA A 34 -37.15 31.85 -20.08
C ALA A 34 -36.26 31.46 -18.89
N ALA A 35 -36.61 31.91 -17.67
CA ALA A 35 -35.92 31.53 -16.44
C ALA A 35 -36.10 30.04 -16.10
N GLY A 36 -37.29 29.48 -16.32
CA GLY A 36 -37.53 28.05 -16.15
C GLY A 36 -36.78 27.20 -17.17
N THR A 37 -36.69 27.65 -18.43
CA THR A 37 -35.91 26.98 -19.47
C THR A 37 -34.41 27.03 -19.17
N ALA A 38 -33.90 28.13 -18.64
CA ALA A 38 -32.51 28.23 -18.19
C ALA A 38 -32.23 27.31 -16.99
N ALA A 39 -33.09 27.32 -15.97
CA ALA A 39 -32.98 26.44 -14.82
C ALA A 39 -33.06 24.95 -15.21
N LEU A 40 -33.93 24.60 -16.17
CA LEU A 40 -34.04 23.23 -16.68
C LEU A 40 -32.77 22.81 -17.44
N LYS A 41 -32.14 23.71 -18.21
CA LYS A 41 -30.85 23.44 -18.86
C LYS A 41 -29.72 23.29 -17.84
N ASP A 42 -29.71 24.11 -16.80
CA ASP A 42 -28.73 24.01 -15.72
C ASP A 42 -28.91 22.72 -14.90
N GLU A 43 -30.14 22.24 -14.70
CA GLU A 43 -30.41 20.93 -14.08
C GLU A 43 -30.09 19.74 -15.01
N ALA A 44 -30.30 19.87 -16.32
CA ALA A 44 -29.98 18.83 -17.30
C ALA A 44 -28.47 18.65 -17.52
N LYS A 45 -27.69 19.72 -17.36
CA LYS A 45 -26.24 19.71 -17.59
C LYS A 45 -25.48 18.69 -16.71
N PRO A 46 -25.69 18.59 -15.39
CA PRO A 46 -25.12 17.52 -14.57
C PRO A 46 -25.50 16.10 -15.01
N GLU A 47 -26.71 15.90 -15.51
CA GLU A 47 -27.17 14.58 -15.96
C GLU A 47 -26.54 14.19 -17.30
N GLU A 48 -26.44 15.13 -18.25
CA GLU A 48 -25.72 14.94 -19.51
C GLU A 48 -24.22 14.69 -19.27
N GLU A 49 -23.59 15.47 -18.39
CA GLU A 49 -22.19 15.27 -17.99
C GLU A 49 -21.97 13.89 -17.33
N ALA A 50 -22.91 13.43 -16.50
CA ALA A 50 -22.83 12.11 -15.88
C ALA A 50 -22.94 10.98 -16.92
N ARG A 51 -23.89 11.07 -17.86
CA ARG A 51 -24.04 10.08 -18.95
C ARG A 51 -22.82 10.07 -19.88
N ALA A 52 -22.28 11.24 -20.20
CA ALA A 52 -21.06 11.34 -21.00
C ALA A 52 -19.87 10.70 -20.27
N ALA A 53 -19.72 10.96 -18.97
CA ALA A 53 -18.68 10.35 -18.14
C ALA A 53 -18.84 8.82 -18.02
N GLU A 54 -20.06 8.29 -17.96
CA GLU A 54 -20.32 6.84 -17.98
C GLU A 54 -19.89 6.21 -19.30
N SER A 55 -20.27 6.81 -20.43
CA SER A 55 -19.84 6.36 -21.76
C SER A 55 -18.31 6.39 -21.91
N GLU A 56 -17.68 7.48 -21.49
CA GLU A 56 -16.23 7.63 -21.54
C GLU A 56 -15.51 6.65 -20.59
N ALA A 57 -16.04 6.45 -19.38
CA ALA A 57 -15.50 5.50 -18.42
C ALA A 57 -15.60 4.05 -18.92
N GLU A 58 -16.68 3.68 -19.62
CA GLU A 58 -16.80 2.37 -20.26
C GLU A 58 -15.73 2.16 -21.33
N VAL A 59 -15.53 3.13 -22.21
CA VAL A 59 -14.49 3.06 -23.25
C VAL A 59 -13.10 2.94 -22.62
N LEU A 60 -12.81 3.77 -21.62
CA LEU A 60 -11.54 3.74 -20.89
C LEU A 60 -11.33 2.39 -20.20
N LEU A 61 -12.34 1.86 -19.51
CA LEU A 61 -12.25 0.59 -18.82
C LEU A 61 -11.97 -0.57 -19.80
N ARG A 62 -12.59 -0.58 -20.99
CA ARG A 62 -12.28 -1.57 -22.03
C ARG A 62 -10.85 -1.42 -22.53
N ALA A 63 -10.38 -0.19 -22.76
CA ALA A 63 -9.04 0.06 -23.26
C ALA A 63 -7.97 -0.42 -22.26
N VAL A 64 -8.14 -0.12 -20.97
CA VAL A 64 -7.21 -0.54 -19.91
C VAL A 64 -7.20 -2.07 -19.76
N ILE A 65 -8.36 -2.72 -19.77
CA ILE A 65 -8.45 -4.19 -19.70
C ILE A 65 -7.80 -4.82 -20.95
N GLY A 66 -8.07 -4.28 -22.15
CA GLY A 66 -7.49 -4.74 -23.40
C GLY A 66 -5.96 -4.58 -23.45
N ALA A 67 -5.42 -3.58 -22.75
CA ALA A 67 -3.98 -3.36 -22.59
C ALA A 67 -3.33 -4.23 -21.48
N GLY A 68 -4.05 -5.21 -20.94
CA GLY A 68 -3.54 -6.09 -19.89
C GLY A 68 -3.61 -5.50 -18.47
N GLY A 69 -4.42 -4.45 -18.27
CA GLY A 69 -4.70 -3.87 -16.95
C GLY A 69 -3.95 -2.58 -16.63
N SER A 70 -3.09 -2.08 -17.53
CA SER A 70 -2.46 -0.76 -17.42
C SER A 70 -2.49 -0.04 -18.76
N LEU A 71 -2.76 1.26 -18.75
CA LEU A 71 -2.74 2.12 -19.94
C LEU A 71 -2.17 3.49 -19.59
N SER A 72 -1.13 3.93 -20.31
CA SER A 72 -0.55 5.26 -20.12
C SER A 72 -1.61 6.36 -20.26
N TYR A 73 -1.57 7.34 -19.36
CA TYR A 73 -2.45 8.48 -19.41
C TYR A 73 -2.03 9.39 -20.56
N THR A 74 -2.99 9.84 -21.36
CA THR A 74 -2.75 10.76 -22.48
C THR A 74 -3.51 12.07 -22.27
N GLY A 75 -2.89 13.17 -22.69
CA GLY A 75 -3.48 14.52 -22.62
C GLY A 75 -3.14 15.28 -21.34
N LYS A 76 -3.80 16.42 -21.16
CA LYS A 76 -3.59 17.29 -20.00
C LYS A 76 -4.30 16.74 -18.77
N ARG A 77 -3.70 16.93 -17.60
CA ARG A 77 -4.32 16.58 -16.31
C ARG A 77 -5.55 17.44 -16.05
N ASP A 78 -6.62 16.79 -15.66
CA ASP A 78 -7.89 17.44 -15.26
C ASP A 78 -8.48 16.64 -14.10
N HIS A 79 -8.22 17.10 -12.89
CA HIS A 79 -8.60 16.39 -11.68
C HIS A 79 -10.10 16.16 -11.55
N GLU A 80 -10.93 17.13 -11.97
CA GLU A 80 -12.38 17.02 -11.85
C GLU A 80 -12.94 15.98 -12.83
N ARG A 81 -12.45 15.99 -14.07
CA ARG A 81 -12.78 14.94 -15.04
C ARG A 81 -12.30 13.58 -14.56
N GLU A 82 -11.07 13.47 -14.07
CA GLU A 82 -10.50 12.22 -13.54
C GLU A 82 -11.36 11.64 -12.41
N VAL A 83 -11.75 12.47 -11.43
CA VAL A 83 -12.61 12.03 -10.31
C VAL A 83 -13.98 11.56 -10.83
N ARG A 84 -14.60 12.29 -11.77
CA ARG A 84 -15.87 11.88 -12.40
C ARG A 84 -15.75 10.54 -13.13
N LEU A 85 -14.68 10.35 -13.91
CA LEU A 85 -14.43 9.10 -14.64
C LEU A 85 -14.22 7.92 -13.69
N LEU A 86 -13.45 8.09 -12.62
CA LEU A 86 -13.24 7.04 -11.62
C LEU A 86 -14.56 6.64 -10.94
N ALA A 87 -15.41 7.64 -10.61
CA ALA A 87 -16.72 7.40 -10.02
C ALA A 87 -17.69 6.71 -11.00
N ALA A 88 -17.68 7.11 -12.27
CA ALA A 88 -18.51 6.51 -13.32
C ALA A 88 -18.05 5.08 -13.64
N ALA A 89 -16.74 4.84 -13.77
CA ALA A 89 -16.16 3.53 -14.00
C ALA A 89 -16.58 2.51 -12.93
N LEU A 90 -16.68 2.93 -11.67
CA LEU A 90 -17.10 2.05 -10.57
C LEU A 90 -18.54 1.52 -10.74
N LYS A 91 -19.40 2.27 -11.44
CA LYS A 91 -20.82 1.94 -11.67
C LYS A 91 -21.06 1.10 -12.93
N VAL A 92 -20.05 0.90 -13.78
CA VAL A 92 -20.17 0.15 -15.03
C VAL A 92 -20.62 -1.31 -14.74
N PRO A 93 -21.74 -1.79 -15.33
CA PRO A 93 -22.32 -3.09 -14.97
C PRO A 93 -21.41 -4.30 -15.24
N TRP A 94 -20.62 -4.25 -16.31
CA TRP A 94 -19.72 -5.33 -16.72
C TRP A 94 -18.30 -5.19 -16.14
N ARG A 95 -18.05 -4.19 -15.28
CA ARG A 95 -16.77 -4.04 -14.58
C ARG A 95 -16.44 -5.36 -13.84
N PRO A 96 -15.21 -5.90 -13.98
CA PRO A 96 -14.83 -7.11 -13.26
C PRO A 96 -15.04 -6.96 -11.76
N THR A 97 -15.76 -7.93 -11.17
CA THR A 97 -16.07 -7.90 -9.73
C THR A 97 -14.80 -7.85 -8.90
N GLY A 98 -14.75 -6.96 -7.92
CA GLY A 98 -13.58 -6.80 -7.07
C GLY A 98 -12.44 -6.01 -7.72
N LYS A 99 -12.68 -5.31 -8.84
CA LYS A 99 -11.66 -4.50 -9.54
C LYS A 99 -12.15 -3.09 -9.82
N LYS A 100 -11.37 -2.06 -9.49
CA LYS A 100 -11.68 -0.67 -9.85
C LYS A 100 -10.63 -0.10 -10.80
N LEU A 101 -11.03 0.94 -11.51
CA LEU A 101 -10.08 1.82 -12.18
C LEU A 101 -9.43 2.74 -11.13
N GLU A 102 -8.14 2.98 -11.25
CA GLU A 102 -7.39 3.96 -10.46
C GLU A 102 -6.36 4.66 -11.35
N LEU A 103 -6.05 5.91 -11.01
CA LEU A 103 -5.06 6.71 -11.69
C LEU A 103 -3.78 6.72 -10.86
N PHE A 104 -2.74 6.08 -11.37
CA PHE A 104 -1.43 6.02 -10.74
C PHE A 104 -0.57 7.14 -11.30
N SER A 105 -0.06 8.03 -10.44
CA SER A 105 0.76 9.17 -10.84
C SER A 105 1.96 9.31 -9.91
N PRO A 106 3.06 8.57 -10.17
CA PRO A 106 4.34 8.82 -9.53
C PRO A 106 4.88 10.20 -9.86
N TRP A 107 5.86 10.66 -9.08
CA TRP A 107 6.54 11.94 -9.33
C TRP A 107 7.58 11.87 -10.46
N ASP A 108 8.02 10.66 -10.86
CA ASP A 108 9.12 10.41 -11.80
C ASP A 108 8.71 9.71 -13.10
N THR A 109 7.43 9.37 -13.27
CA THR A 109 6.92 8.73 -14.48
C THR A 109 5.63 9.35 -14.94
N ASP A 110 5.33 9.20 -16.23
CA ASP A 110 4.02 9.59 -16.76
C ASP A 110 2.90 8.85 -16.02
N PRO A 111 1.77 9.51 -15.75
CA PRO A 111 0.65 8.88 -15.10
C PRO A 111 0.07 7.76 -15.95
N GLU A 112 -0.57 6.79 -15.31
CA GLU A 112 -1.24 5.70 -16.01
C GLU A 112 -2.51 5.25 -15.30
N TRP A 113 -3.47 4.82 -16.10
CA TRP A 113 -4.69 4.18 -15.66
C TRP A 113 -4.41 2.71 -15.37
N ARG A 114 -4.80 2.24 -14.18
CA ARG A 114 -4.61 0.86 -13.76
C ARG A 114 -5.90 0.23 -13.28
N ILE A 115 -6.05 -1.06 -13.53
CA ILE A 115 -7.03 -1.89 -12.84
C ILE A 115 -6.39 -2.40 -11.54
N VAL A 116 -7.02 -2.09 -10.42
CA VAL A 116 -6.56 -2.49 -9.09
C VAL A 116 -7.68 -3.16 -8.30
N ASP A 117 -7.34 -3.81 -7.19
CA ASP A 117 -8.33 -4.46 -6.34
C ASP A 117 -9.33 -3.46 -5.70
N HIS A 118 -10.59 -3.83 -5.73
CA HIS A 118 -11.71 -3.17 -5.08
C HIS A 118 -12.43 -4.13 -4.14
N PHE A 119 -11.83 -4.35 -2.97
CA PHE A 119 -12.35 -5.24 -1.93
C PHE A 119 -13.82 -5.01 -1.48
N PRO A 120 -14.40 -3.79 -1.53
CA PRO A 120 -15.81 -3.61 -1.18
C PRO A 120 -16.81 -4.43 -2.00
N ASP A 121 -16.49 -4.84 -3.23
CA ASP A 121 -17.39 -5.73 -3.99
C ASP A 121 -17.39 -7.16 -3.45
N LEU A 122 -16.30 -7.57 -2.81
CA LEU A 122 -16.05 -8.94 -2.38
C LEU A 122 -16.65 -9.24 -1.00
N VAL A 123 -17.03 -8.21 -0.26
CA VAL A 123 -17.52 -8.31 1.11
C VAL A 123 -18.95 -7.78 1.16
N LYS A 124 -19.88 -8.56 1.69
CA LYS A 124 -21.28 -8.16 1.88
C LYS A 124 -21.54 -7.90 3.35
N ALA A 125 -22.37 -6.90 3.66
CA ALA A 125 -22.78 -6.66 5.03
C ALA A 125 -23.77 -7.76 5.45
N ALA A 126 -23.42 -8.51 6.49
CA ALA A 126 -24.28 -9.51 7.10
C ALA A 126 -24.88 -8.99 8.41
N PRO A 127 -26.15 -9.33 8.74
CA PRO A 127 -26.81 -8.89 9.96
C PRO A 127 -26.00 -9.18 11.23
N VAL A 128 -26.07 -8.29 12.21
CA VAL A 128 -25.41 -8.44 13.51
C VAL A 128 -26.48 -8.27 14.60
N PRO A 129 -27.05 -9.36 15.13
CA PRO A 129 -28.13 -9.27 16.11
C PRO A 129 -27.60 -8.73 17.44
N VAL A 130 -28.18 -7.62 17.90
CA VAL A 130 -27.87 -7.06 19.23
C VAL A 130 -28.76 -7.74 20.26
N PRO A 131 -28.20 -8.36 21.32
CA PRO A 131 -29.01 -9.02 22.33
C PRO A 131 -29.78 -7.99 23.19
N ASP A 132 -30.91 -8.38 23.75
CA ASP A 132 -31.65 -7.54 24.70
C ASP A 132 -31.06 -7.58 26.12
N THR A 133 -30.31 -8.64 26.44
CA THR A 133 -29.76 -8.92 27.78
C THR A 133 -28.35 -9.53 27.72
N LEU A 134 -27.53 -9.25 28.73
CA LEU A 134 -26.18 -9.81 28.90
C LEU A 134 -26.23 -11.05 29.81
N ARG A 135 -26.61 -12.21 29.28
CA ARG A 135 -26.66 -13.46 30.07
C ARG A 135 -25.28 -14.08 30.29
N LYS A 136 -24.45 -14.08 29.25
CA LYS A 136 -23.08 -14.59 29.25
C LYS A 136 -22.18 -13.55 28.58
N PRO A 137 -21.78 -12.49 29.31
CA PRO A 137 -20.97 -11.44 28.72
C PRO A 137 -19.62 -12.01 28.28
N HIS A 138 -19.18 -11.61 27.10
CA HIS A 138 -17.86 -11.91 26.57
C HIS A 138 -16.80 -11.25 27.48
N LEU A 139 -15.62 -11.86 27.63
CA LEU A 139 -14.58 -11.38 28.55
C LEU A 139 -14.16 -9.92 28.28
N ALA A 140 -14.21 -9.50 27.01
CA ALA A 140 -13.96 -8.10 26.65
C ALA A 140 -15.01 -7.13 27.19
N VAL A 141 -16.28 -7.55 27.25
CA VAL A 141 -17.38 -6.76 27.80
C VAL A 141 -17.26 -6.66 29.32
N VAL A 142 -16.90 -7.76 29.98
CA VAL A 142 -16.61 -7.76 31.43
C VAL A 142 -15.48 -6.78 31.73
N ALA A 143 -14.36 -6.86 31.00
CA ALA A 143 -13.24 -5.94 31.17
C ALA A 143 -13.60 -4.47 30.91
N TYR A 144 -14.51 -4.20 29.99
CA TYR A 144 -15.05 -2.86 29.74
C TYR A 144 -15.88 -2.34 30.92
N GLU A 145 -16.79 -3.16 31.45
CA GLU A 145 -17.66 -2.77 32.58
C GLU A 145 -16.87 -2.52 33.87
N GLU A 146 -15.84 -3.32 34.15
CA GLU A 146 -15.00 -3.18 35.34
C GLU A 146 -14.11 -1.92 35.30
N ASN A 147 -13.77 -1.42 34.10
CA ASN A 147 -12.83 -0.33 33.93
C ASN A 147 -13.50 1.04 33.78
N LYS A 148 -13.99 1.59 34.91
CA LYS A 148 -14.66 2.91 34.97
C LYS A 148 -13.89 4.04 34.31
N ASP A 149 -12.56 4.03 34.42
CA ASP A 149 -11.69 5.07 33.85
C ASP A 149 -11.70 5.10 32.33
N ARG A 150 -12.17 4.02 31.70
CA ARG A 150 -12.14 3.84 30.25
C ARG A 150 -13.50 3.63 29.62
N GLN A 151 -14.60 3.63 30.38
CA GLN A 151 -15.93 3.38 29.80
C GLN A 151 -16.31 4.36 28.68
N GLN A 152 -15.82 5.61 28.73
CA GLN A 152 -16.10 6.69 27.77
C GLN A 152 -17.59 7.01 27.52
N VAL A 153 -18.44 6.54 28.41
CA VAL A 153 -19.90 6.59 28.29
C VAL A 153 -20.47 6.91 29.66
N SER A 154 -21.51 7.73 29.71
CA SER A 154 -22.20 8.08 30.95
C SER A 154 -22.93 6.88 31.52
N LYS A 155 -23.06 6.83 32.86
CA LYS A 155 -23.65 5.70 33.59
C LYS A 155 -24.95 5.13 32.99
N PRO A 156 -25.94 5.94 32.56
CA PRO A 156 -27.18 5.40 31.99
C PRO A 156 -27.01 4.58 30.71
N TYR A 157 -25.92 4.81 29.97
CA TYR A 157 -25.70 4.24 28.64
C TYR A 157 -24.64 3.13 28.61
N ILE A 158 -24.01 2.81 29.75
CA ILE A 158 -23.04 1.70 29.86
C ILE A 158 -23.66 0.38 29.39
N ARG A 159 -24.89 0.07 29.83
CA ARG A 159 -25.58 -1.18 29.43
C ARG A 159 -25.73 -1.28 27.92
N ARG A 160 -26.12 -0.19 27.25
CA ARG A 160 -26.27 -0.16 25.78
C ARG A 160 -24.91 -0.36 25.09
N ALA A 161 -23.87 0.30 25.58
CA ALA A 161 -22.51 0.12 25.08
C ALA A 161 -22.04 -1.35 25.23
N SER A 162 -22.29 -1.97 26.38
CA SER A 162 -21.97 -3.38 26.63
C SER A 162 -22.71 -4.34 25.68
N LEU A 163 -23.99 -4.10 25.40
CA LEU A 163 -24.77 -4.91 24.43
C LEU A 163 -24.23 -4.79 23.00
N LEU A 164 -23.83 -3.59 22.58
CA LEU A 164 -23.20 -3.37 21.27
C LEU A 164 -21.85 -4.09 21.17
N LEU A 165 -20.99 -3.97 22.19
CA LEU A 165 -19.71 -4.69 22.24
C LEU A 165 -19.90 -6.21 22.28
N GLN A 166 -20.91 -6.69 23.01
CA GLN A 166 -21.28 -8.11 23.04
C GLN A 166 -21.67 -8.62 21.67
N ALA A 167 -22.56 -7.89 20.97
CA ALA A 167 -23.03 -8.26 19.64
C ALA A 167 -21.87 -8.40 18.67
N VAL A 168 -20.97 -7.41 18.67
CA VAL A 168 -19.78 -7.41 17.79
C VAL A 168 -18.82 -8.55 18.15
N ALA A 169 -18.56 -8.80 19.43
CA ALA A 169 -17.64 -9.86 19.86
C ALA A 169 -18.18 -11.25 19.49
N VAL A 170 -19.43 -11.54 19.83
CA VAL A 170 -20.06 -12.85 19.53
C VAL A 170 -20.17 -13.08 18.03
N GLU A 171 -20.59 -12.06 17.28
CA GLU A 171 -20.70 -12.18 15.82
C GLU A 171 -19.34 -12.36 15.16
N ALA A 172 -18.29 -11.70 15.65
CA ALA A 172 -16.93 -11.92 15.15
C ALA A 172 -16.47 -13.37 15.39
N GLU A 173 -16.72 -13.93 16.57
CA GLU A 173 -16.40 -15.34 16.87
C GLU A 173 -17.21 -16.31 16.01
N LEU A 174 -18.49 -16.03 15.76
CA LEU A 174 -19.33 -16.82 14.85
C LEU A 174 -18.80 -16.83 13.41
N ARG A 175 -18.17 -15.73 12.97
CA ARG A 175 -17.50 -15.63 11.66
C ARG A 175 -16.11 -16.28 11.63
N GLY A 176 -15.67 -16.90 12.72
CA GLY A 176 -14.36 -17.55 12.83
C GLY A 176 -13.21 -16.58 13.17
N TYR A 177 -13.52 -15.35 13.56
CA TYR A 177 -12.52 -14.38 14.01
C TYR A 177 -12.29 -14.52 15.52
N SER A 178 -11.17 -13.99 16.02
CA SER A 178 -10.93 -13.92 17.45
C SER A 178 -11.36 -12.56 17.99
N ALA A 179 -12.10 -12.54 19.09
CA ALA A 179 -12.50 -11.33 19.80
C ALA A 179 -11.87 -11.30 21.20
N ARG A 180 -11.29 -10.16 21.61
CA ARG A 180 -10.64 -10.06 22.94
C ARG A 180 -10.59 -8.65 23.47
N ALA A 181 -10.49 -8.52 24.80
CA ALA A 181 -10.03 -7.27 25.40
C ALA A 181 -8.57 -7.01 24.99
N ARG A 182 -8.18 -5.74 24.90
CA ARG A 182 -6.76 -5.39 24.76
C ARG A 182 -6.06 -5.63 26.10
N LYS A 183 -5.02 -6.48 26.11
CA LYS A 183 -4.10 -6.57 27.25
C LYS A 183 -3.35 -5.24 27.41
N LYS A 184 -3.08 -4.79 28.64
CA LYS A 184 -2.13 -3.69 28.86
C LYS A 184 -0.81 -4.07 28.16
N SER A 185 -0.42 -3.31 27.15
CA SER A 185 0.90 -3.44 26.56
C SER A 185 1.88 -2.83 27.56
N THR A 186 2.59 -3.68 28.31
CA THR A 186 3.84 -3.29 28.96
C THR A 186 4.90 -3.39 27.88
N SER A 187 5.39 -2.26 27.36
CA SER A 187 6.59 -2.34 26.53
C SER A 187 7.76 -2.76 27.40
N GLU A 188 8.67 -3.56 26.84
CA GLU A 188 9.91 -4.04 27.47
C GLU A 188 10.83 -2.89 27.91
N TYR A 189 10.58 -1.67 27.40
CA TYR A 189 11.30 -0.45 27.74
C TYR A 189 10.51 0.56 28.60
N GLY A 190 9.41 0.15 29.23
CA GLY A 190 8.68 0.98 30.21
C GLY A 190 8.04 2.26 29.65
N ARG A 191 8.15 2.51 28.35
CA ARG A 191 7.49 3.63 27.66
C ARG A 191 6.16 3.12 27.09
N THR A 192 5.07 3.49 27.76
CA THR A 192 3.73 3.43 27.20
C THR A 192 3.74 4.23 25.89
N SER A 193 3.69 3.56 24.73
CA SER A 193 3.47 4.28 23.47
C SER A 193 2.18 5.10 23.64
N GLY A 194 2.24 6.39 23.29
CA GLY A 194 1.32 7.45 23.70
C GLY A 194 -0.18 7.10 23.82
N ASP A 195 -0.84 7.87 24.68
CA ASP A 195 -2.23 7.79 25.16
C ASP A 195 -3.33 7.44 24.13
N GLU A 196 -3.09 7.56 22.82
CA GLU A 196 -4.06 7.19 21.77
C GLU A 196 -4.35 5.68 21.70
N ALA A 197 -3.43 4.84 22.18
CA ALA A 197 -3.64 3.40 22.27
C ALA A 197 -4.43 2.96 23.53
N ALA A 198 -4.68 3.86 24.49
CA ALA A 198 -5.14 3.49 25.83
C ALA A 198 -6.65 3.16 25.95
N ASP A 199 -7.46 3.57 24.98
CA ASP A 199 -8.93 3.58 25.07
C ASP A 199 -9.61 2.48 24.23
N VAL A 200 -8.89 1.39 23.93
CA VAL A 200 -9.41 0.23 23.18
C VAL A 200 -10.28 -0.65 24.07
N HIS A 201 -11.52 -0.91 23.64
CA HIS A 201 -12.50 -1.72 24.38
C HIS A 201 -12.61 -3.14 23.83
N LEU A 202 -12.48 -3.31 22.52
CA LEU A 202 -12.56 -4.61 21.85
C LEU A 202 -11.53 -4.68 20.73
N VAL A 203 -10.86 -5.83 20.59
CA VAL A 203 -9.94 -6.11 19.48
C VAL A 203 -10.48 -7.34 18.74
N ILE A 204 -10.72 -7.18 17.45
CA ILE A 204 -10.98 -8.30 16.54
C ILE A 204 -9.66 -8.67 15.85
N GLU A 205 -9.39 -9.95 15.71
CA GLU A 205 -8.21 -10.47 15.04
C GLU A 205 -8.59 -11.45 13.93
N ILE A 206 -8.04 -11.21 12.73
CA ILE A 206 -8.31 -11.98 11.51
C ILE A 206 -6.97 -12.17 10.79
N ASP A 207 -6.58 -13.40 10.48
CA ASP A 207 -5.37 -13.74 9.71
C ASP A 207 -4.07 -13.07 10.23
N GLY A 208 -3.95 -12.92 11.54
CA GLY A 208 -2.82 -12.27 12.22
C GLY A 208 -2.81 -10.74 12.14
N PHE A 209 -3.89 -10.12 11.66
CA PHE A 209 -4.10 -8.67 11.73
C PHE A 209 -5.10 -8.31 12.82
N THR A 210 -4.81 -7.25 13.57
CA THR A 210 -5.68 -6.77 14.64
C THR A 210 -6.42 -5.50 14.25
N TYR A 211 -7.68 -5.41 14.68
CA TYR A 211 -8.62 -4.32 14.49
C TYR A 211 -9.12 -3.85 15.85
N PRO A 212 -8.40 -2.92 16.50
CA PRO A 212 -8.83 -2.36 17.77
C PRO A 212 -10.01 -1.41 17.55
N MET A 213 -10.94 -1.43 18.50
CA MET A 213 -12.16 -0.64 18.46
C MET A 213 -12.40 0.07 19.78
N THR A 214 -12.94 1.27 19.70
CA THR A 214 -13.36 2.09 20.84
C THR A 214 -14.85 2.37 20.72
N ILE A 215 -15.51 2.48 21.87
CA ILE A 215 -16.91 2.94 21.98
C ILE A 215 -16.93 4.14 22.91
N LYS A 216 -17.57 5.22 22.49
CA LYS A 216 -17.66 6.46 23.28
C LYS A 216 -19.02 7.11 23.12
N GLU A 217 -19.39 7.92 24.10
CA GLU A 217 -20.54 8.80 24.01
C GLU A 217 -20.13 10.16 23.43
N ILE A 218 -20.93 10.67 22.48
CA ILE A 218 -20.76 11.99 21.90
C ILE A 218 -21.29 13.02 22.90
N SER A 219 -20.43 13.94 23.34
CA SER A 219 -20.82 15.06 24.19
C SER A 219 -21.47 16.18 23.38
N GLU A 220 -22.44 16.90 23.96
CA GLU A 220 -22.80 18.22 23.44
C GLU A 220 -21.64 19.23 23.71
N PRO A 221 -21.45 20.24 22.83
CA PRO A 221 -20.62 21.41 23.11
C PRO A 221 -21.18 22.27 24.25
N GLY A 222 -20.36 23.21 24.76
CA GLY A 222 -20.81 24.21 25.74
C GLY A 222 -20.76 23.79 27.21
N GLY A 223 -20.04 22.70 27.52
CA GLY A 223 -19.79 22.30 28.91
C GLY A 223 -19.02 23.36 29.69
N ALA A 224 -19.43 23.62 30.93
CA ALA A 224 -18.72 24.54 31.83
C ALA A 224 -17.28 24.08 32.08
N SER A 225 -16.38 25.01 32.36
CA SER A 225 -15.01 24.68 32.78
C SER A 225 -15.05 23.87 34.08
N VAL A 226 -14.28 22.78 34.14
CA VAL A 226 -14.20 21.93 35.34
C VAL A 226 -12.94 22.27 36.11
N ASP A 227 -13.10 22.59 37.39
CA ASP A 227 -11.98 22.81 38.31
C ASP A 227 -11.01 21.62 38.32
N TYR A 228 -9.71 21.91 38.41
CA TYR A 228 -8.65 20.91 38.35
C TYR A 228 -8.74 19.88 39.48
N HIS A 229 -9.01 20.30 40.71
CA HIS A 229 -9.10 19.40 41.87
C HIS A 229 -10.35 18.53 41.83
N ALA A 230 -11.46 19.07 41.33
CA ALA A 230 -12.67 18.29 41.07
C ALA A 230 -12.43 17.23 39.98
N ARG A 231 -11.66 17.60 38.94
CA ARG A 231 -11.34 16.74 37.79
C ARG A 231 -10.51 15.51 38.17
N ALA A 232 -9.59 15.64 39.13
CA ALA A 232 -8.75 14.53 39.61
C ALA A 232 -9.54 13.39 40.29
N LYS A 233 -10.79 13.64 40.71
CA LYS A 233 -11.69 12.64 41.32
C LYS A 233 -12.61 11.96 40.30
N LEU A 234 -12.59 12.42 39.05
CA LEU A 234 -13.42 11.86 37.98
C LEU A 234 -12.76 10.62 37.37
N PRO A 235 -13.55 9.71 36.76
CA PRO A 235 -13.01 8.66 35.92
C PRO A 235 -12.02 9.21 34.89
N GLY A 236 -10.95 8.45 34.59
CA GLY A 236 -9.84 8.88 33.73
C GLY A 236 -10.28 9.55 32.42
N TRP A 237 -11.27 8.99 31.71
CA TRP A 237 -11.80 9.55 30.47
C TRP A 237 -12.49 10.93 30.62
N LEU A 238 -13.05 11.22 31.79
CA LEU A 238 -13.57 12.55 32.16
C LEU A 238 -12.46 13.45 32.67
N ALA A 239 -11.51 12.89 33.43
CA ALA A 239 -10.40 13.64 34.01
C ALA A 239 -9.47 14.27 32.96
N ARG A 240 -9.44 13.71 31.74
CA ARG A 240 -8.71 14.29 30.60
C ARG A 240 -9.41 15.49 29.94
N ARG A 241 -10.68 15.74 30.25
CA ARG A 241 -11.47 16.83 29.62
C ARG A 241 -11.29 18.13 30.38
N GLN A 242 -11.17 19.24 29.65
CA GLN A 242 -11.12 20.59 30.24
C GLN A 242 -12.50 21.11 30.64
N THR A 243 -13.54 20.67 29.92
CA THR A 243 -14.93 21.05 30.12
C THR A 243 -15.78 19.88 30.57
N ALA A 244 -16.89 20.18 31.25
CA ALA A 244 -17.83 19.21 31.77
C ALA A 244 -18.43 18.41 30.61
N PHE A 245 -18.57 17.10 30.81
CA PHE A 245 -19.21 16.23 29.82
C PHE A 245 -20.71 16.42 29.86
N ILE A 246 -21.30 16.76 28.72
CA ILE A 246 -22.75 16.87 28.58
C ILE A 246 -23.22 15.60 27.86
N SER A 247 -23.86 14.71 28.63
CA SER A 247 -24.38 13.44 28.13
C SER A 247 -25.50 13.65 27.11
N THR A 248 -25.45 12.89 26.02
CA THR A 248 -26.42 12.94 24.92
C THR A 248 -27.06 11.59 24.60
N GLY A 249 -26.50 10.50 25.14
CA GLY A 249 -26.91 9.13 24.83
C GLY A 249 -26.55 8.65 23.43
N ARG A 250 -26.02 9.51 22.57
CA ARG A 250 -25.53 9.14 21.24
C ARG A 250 -24.16 8.51 21.37
N LEU A 251 -24.06 7.25 20.97
CA LEU A 251 -22.84 6.47 21.01
C LEU A 251 -22.15 6.48 19.65
N GLN A 252 -20.83 6.30 19.67
CA GLN A 252 -19.97 6.15 18.51
C GLN A 252 -19.02 4.97 18.72
N LEU A 253 -18.96 4.09 17.73
CA LEU A 253 -17.93 3.07 17.57
C LEU A 253 -16.88 3.57 16.57
N SER A 254 -15.61 3.46 16.93
CA SER A 254 -14.49 3.83 16.09
C SER A 254 -13.52 2.67 15.93
N LEU A 255 -13.13 2.38 14.68
CA LEU A 255 -11.96 1.56 14.35
C LEU A 255 -10.69 2.42 14.48
N ASP A 256 -9.51 1.80 14.46
CA ASP A 256 -8.24 2.53 14.29
C ASP A 256 -8.27 3.45 13.06
N HIS A 257 -7.40 4.47 13.09
CA HIS A 257 -7.38 5.58 12.13
C HIS A 257 -7.53 5.10 10.68
N ALA A 258 -8.32 5.85 9.91
CA ALA A 258 -8.64 5.51 8.52
C ALA A 258 -7.39 5.58 7.62
N TRP A 259 -6.97 4.41 7.15
CA TRP A 259 -5.87 4.25 6.21
C TRP A 259 -6.19 4.66 4.76
N ASN A 260 -6.85 5.79 4.46
CA ASN A 260 -7.23 6.28 3.09
C ASN A 260 -8.56 7.07 3.06
N GLY A 261 -8.98 7.68 4.17
CA GLY A 261 -10.28 8.38 4.22
C GLY A 261 -11.51 7.47 4.19
N ARG A 262 -11.36 6.14 4.28
CA ARG A 262 -12.50 5.23 4.49
C ARG A 262 -13.19 5.46 5.83
N ARG A 263 -14.44 5.02 5.90
CA ARG A 263 -15.23 5.10 7.12
C ARG A 263 -14.53 4.32 8.24
N HIS A 264 -14.29 5.00 9.35
CA HIS A 264 -13.72 4.42 10.56
C HIS A 264 -14.59 4.73 11.78
N GLU A 265 -15.58 5.62 11.63
CA GLU A 265 -16.51 5.98 12.68
C GLU A 265 -17.95 5.62 12.28
N PHE A 266 -18.64 5.00 13.22
CA PHE A 266 -20.04 4.62 13.15
C PHE A 266 -20.69 5.24 14.37
N ARG A 267 -21.77 6.01 14.20
CA ARG A 267 -22.38 6.76 15.30
C ARG A 267 -23.88 6.84 15.16
N ASP A 268 -24.52 7.00 16.31
CA ASP A 268 -25.93 7.37 16.33
C ASP A 268 -26.13 8.73 15.66
N SER A 269 -27.19 8.80 14.87
CA SER A 269 -27.63 10.00 14.18
C SER A 269 -29.15 10.08 14.19
N LYS A 270 -29.69 11.21 13.73
CA LYS A 270 -31.14 11.36 13.57
C LYS A 270 -31.77 10.34 12.61
N ARG A 271 -30.98 9.69 11.75
CA ARG A 271 -31.44 8.81 10.67
C ARG A 271 -31.01 7.35 10.81
N SER A 272 -30.14 7.03 11.78
CA SER A 272 -29.56 5.70 11.93
C SER A 272 -28.99 5.51 13.33
N THR A 273 -29.17 4.32 13.89
CA THR A 273 -28.63 3.92 15.19
C THR A 273 -27.42 3.00 15.01
N LEU A 274 -26.59 2.86 16.04
CA LEU A 274 -25.44 1.97 16.03
C LEU A 274 -25.82 0.50 15.78
N GLU A 275 -26.94 0.04 16.30
CA GLU A 275 -27.44 -1.33 16.12
C GLU A 275 -27.59 -1.66 14.61
N ASN A 276 -28.13 -0.71 13.84
CA ASN A 276 -28.27 -0.84 12.39
C ASN A 276 -26.95 -0.66 11.63
N ALA A 277 -25.93 -0.07 12.26
CA ALA A 277 -24.63 0.19 11.65
C ALA A 277 -23.61 -0.95 11.86
N LEU A 278 -23.88 -1.90 12.77
CA LEU A 278 -22.97 -3.02 13.07
C LEU A 278 -22.66 -3.92 11.85
N PRO A 279 -23.61 -4.22 10.93
CA PRO A 279 -23.28 -4.96 9.71
C PRO A 279 -22.20 -4.29 8.86
N GLU A 280 -22.27 -2.97 8.73
CA GLU A 280 -21.30 -2.17 7.97
C GLU A 280 -19.96 -2.03 8.72
N LEU A 281 -19.98 -2.01 10.06
CA LEU A 281 -18.76 -2.04 10.88
C LEU A 281 -17.95 -3.31 10.61
N LEU A 282 -18.57 -4.50 10.71
CA LEU A 282 -17.87 -5.76 10.47
C LEU A 282 -17.44 -5.92 9.01
N ARG A 283 -18.30 -5.52 8.06
CA ARG A 283 -17.93 -5.45 6.62
C ARG A 283 -16.69 -4.59 6.40
N GLU A 284 -16.57 -3.43 7.06
CA GLU A 284 -15.38 -2.57 6.93
C GLU A 284 -14.13 -3.25 7.50
N ILE A 285 -14.23 -3.98 8.61
CA ILE A 285 -13.11 -4.75 9.17
C ILE A 285 -12.63 -5.82 8.17
N GLU A 286 -13.55 -6.57 7.58
CA GLU A 286 -13.26 -7.59 6.56
C GLU A 286 -12.60 -6.97 5.31
N ILE A 287 -13.08 -5.83 4.84
CA ILE A 287 -12.48 -5.07 3.74
C ILE A 287 -11.04 -4.64 4.07
N ARG A 288 -10.81 -4.14 5.30
CA ARG A 288 -9.45 -3.78 5.77
C ARG A 288 -8.54 -5.01 5.84
N ASN A 289 -9.06 -6.17 6.21
CA ASN A 289 -8.33 -7.43 6.21
C ASN A 289 -7.86 -7.83 4.82
N LEU A 290 -8.76 -7.87 3.84
CA LEU A 290 -8.39 -8.18 2.46
C LEU A 290 -7.33 -7.21 1.92
N LYS A 291 -7.45 -5.92 2.23
CA LYS A 291 -6.44 -4.93 1.84
C LYS A 291 -5.08 -5.20 2.50
N ARG A 292 -5.03 -5.48 3.79
CA ARG A 292 -3.77 -5.79 4.50
C ARG A 292 -3.14 -7.08 3.99
N GLN A 293 -3.94 -8.09 3.65
CA GLN A 293 -3.44 -9.31 3.01
C GLN A 293 -2.82 -9.03 1.63
N ALA A 294 -3.49 -8.24 0.80
CA ALA A 294 -2.99 -7.89 -0.53
C ALA A 294 -1.68 -7.10 -0.43
N LEU A 295 -1.57 -6.15 0.50
CA LEU A 295 -0.33 -5.42 0.76
C LEU A 295 0.79 -6.36 1.23
N ARG A 296 0.52 -7.24 2.21
CA ARG A 296 1.50 -8.23 2.68
C ARG A 296 2.01 -9.11 1.54
N ARG A 297 1.12 -9.57 0.65
CA ARG A 297 1.51 -10.37 -0.53
C ARG A 297 2.35 -9.56 -1.51
N ALA A 298 1.94 -8.33 -1.82
CA ALA A 298 2.69 -7.46 -2.72
C ALA A 298 4.11 -7.15 -2.20
N ASP A 299 4.25 -6.91 -0.89
CA ASP A 299 5.53 -6.69 -0.22
C ASP A 299 6.41 -7.96 -0.30
N GLN A 300 5.85 -9.12 0.02
CA GLN A 300 6.55 -10.42 -0.11
C GLN A 300 7.02 -10.68 -1.54
N ASP A 301 6.17 -10.44 -2.53
CA ASP A 301 6.52 -10.59 -3.94
C ASP A 301 7.60 -9.59 -4.36
N ALA A 302 7.57 -8.35 -3.84
CA ALA A 302 8.58 -7.34 -4.12
C ALA A 302 9.93 -7.71 -3.52
N GLU A 303 9.96 -8.19 -2.27
CA GLU A 303 11.17 -8.70 -1.63
C GLU A 303 11.74 -9.91 -2.38
N ALA A 304 10.89 -10.86 -2.76
CA ALA A 304 11.30 -12.02 -3.56
C ALA A 304 11.89 -11.61 -4.91
N ARG A 305 11.28 -10.63 -5.61
CA ARG A 305 11.83 -10.08 -6.86
C ARG A 305 13.16 -9.37 -6.66
N LYS A 306 13.32 -8.58 -5.59
CA LYS A 306 14.59 -7.92 -5.25
C LYS A 306 15.67 -8.96 -5.00
N ARG A 307 15.36 -9.98 -4.19
CA ARG A 307 16.26 -11.09 -3.90
C ARG A 307 16.67 -11.85 -5.15
N ALA A 308 15.73 -12.23 -6.01
CA ALA A 308 16.03 -12.92 -7.25
C ALA A 308 16.93 -12.09 -8.19
N ARG A 309 16.67 -10.79 -8.32
CA ARG A 309 17.53 -9.86 -9.10
C ARG A 309 18.93 -9.77 -8.51
N TRP A 310 19.04 -9.71 -7.19
CA TRP A 310 20.32 -9.68 -6.50
C TRP A 310 21.10 -10.98 -6.69
N GLU A 311 20.46 -12.14 -6.53
CA GLU A 311 21.09 -13.45 -6.74
C GLU A 311 21.58 -13.63 -8.18
N GLU A 312 20.81 -13.17 -9.17
CA GLU A 312 21.23 -13.17 -10.57
C GLU A 312 22.45 -12.28 -10.81
N ALA A 313 22.41 -11.04 -10.29
CA ALA A 313 23.53 -10.11 -10.41
C ALA A 313 24.79 -10.65 -9.74
N MET A 314 24.68 -11.28 -8.57
CA MET A 314 25.80 -11.94 -7.89
C MET A 314 26.38 -13.07 -8.73
N ARG A 315 25.54 -13.90 -9.35
CA ARG A 315 26.01 -14.99 -10.22
C ARG A 315 26.76 -14.45 -11.44
N GLN A 316 26.22 -13.41 -12.07
CA GLN A 316 26.86 -12.77 -13.22
C GLN A 316 28.19 -12.12 -12.82
N ALA A 317 28.23 -11.38 -11.71
CA ALA A 317 29.43 -10.75 -11.19
C ALA A 317 30.56 -11.76 -10.90
N GLN A 318 30.21 -12.94 -10.35
CA GLN A 318 31.18 -14.01 -10.12
C GLN A 318 31.74 -14.55 -11.44
N ALA A 319 30.87 -14.77 -12.44
CA ALA A 319 31.30 -15.23 -13.76
C ALA A 319 32.24 -14.21 -14.43
N ASP A 320 31.90 -12.92 -14.36
CA ASP A 320 32.68 -11.83 -14.94
C ASP A 320 34.06 -11.71 -14.25
N LEU A 321 34.11 -11.82 -12.92
CA LEU A 321 35.37 -11.83 -12.17
C LEU A 321 36.27 -12.99 -12.58
N GLN A 322 35.72 -14.21 -12.73
CA GLN A 322 36.50 -15.36 -13.18
C GLN A 322 36.96 -15.21 -14.63
N PHE A 323 36.12 -14.64 -15.48
CA PHE A 323 36.49 -14.32 -16.86
C PHE A 323 37.67 -13.35 -16.91
N ASP A 324 37.61 -12.24 -16.18
CA ASP A 324 38.68 -11.25 -16.11
C ASP A 324 39.98 -11.81 -15.53
N HIS A 325 39.87 -12.68 -14.51
CA HIS A 325 41.02 -13.39 -13.96
C HIS A 325 41.71 -14.25 -15.03
N ARG A 326 40.94 -15.08 -15.73
CA ARG A 326 41.46 -15.97 -16.78
C ARG A 326 42.01 -15.17 -17.97
N ALA A 327 41.34 -14.10 -18.37
CA ALA A 327 41.80 -13.20 -19.43
C ALA A 327 43.13 -12.53 -19.07
N THR A 328 43.30 -12.12 -17.81
CA THR A 328 44.57 -11.55 -17.32
C THR A 328 45.68 -12.60 -17.35
N ARG A 329 45.41 -13.82 -16.84
CA ARG A 329 46.38 -14.93 -16.89
C ARG A 329 46.80 -15.30 -18.31
N LEU A 330 45.86 -15.31 -19.25
CA LEU A 330 46.16 -15.57 -20.66
C LEU A 330 47.05 -14.47 -21.25
N ARG A 331 46.75 -13.19 -20.97
CA ARG A 331 47.59 -12.07 -21.40
C ARG A 331 49.02 -12.17 -20.85
N ASP A 332 49.17 -12.51 -19.58
CA ASP A 332 50.47 -12.73 -18.95
C ASP A 332 51.25 -13.86 -19.64
N GLN A 333 50.58 -14.99 -19.93
CA GLN A 333 51.18 -16.12 -20.64
C GLN A 333 51.61 -15.75 -22.07
N VAL A 334 50.78 -15.02 -22.82
CA VAL A 334 51.13 -14.57 -24.18
C VAL A 334 52.34 -13.64 -24.14
N SER A 335 52.39 -12.71 -23.18
CA SER A 335 53.53 -11.79 -23.02
C SER A 335 54.82 -12.56 -22.70
N ALA A 336 54.79 -13.49 -21.74
CA ALA A 336 55.94 -14.31 -21.37
C ALA A 336 56.42 -15.18 -22.56
N TRP A 337 55.48 -15.73 -23.33
CA TRP A 337 55.81 -16.51 -24.53
C TRP A 337 56.50 -15.64 -25.61
N GLN A 338 56.02 -14.42 -25.85
CA GLN A 338 56.64 -13.48 -26.79
C GLN A 338 58.05 -13.06 -26.32
N GLU A 339 58.23 -12.86 -25.02
CA GLU A 339 59.54 -12.55 -24.43
C GLU A 339 60.52 -13.70 -24.62
N VAL A 340 60.10 -14.94 -24.30
CA VAL A 340 60.92 -16.16 -24.52
C VAL A 340 61.30 -16.32 -25.99
N ARG A 341 60.37 -16.06 -26.91
CA ARG A 341 60.65 -16.10 -28.36
C ARG A 341 61.70 -15.06 -28.76
N SER A 342 61.61 -13.84 -28.20
CA SER A 342 62.59 -12.77 -28.43
C SER A 342 63.96 -13.13 -27.86
N ILE A 343 64.02 -13.69 -26.64
CA ILE A 343 65.25 -14.14 -26.00
C ILE A 343 65.91 -15.27 -26.80
N ARG A 344 65.13 -16.26 -27.25
CA ARG A 344 65.65 -17.35 -28.10
C ARG A 344 66.24 -16.80 -29.40
N GLY A 345 65.55 -15.87 -30.07
CA GLY A 345 66.07 -15.21 -31.27
C GLY A 345 67.36 -14.42 -31.00
N TYR A 346 67.48 -13.76 -29.83
CA TYR A 346 68.70 -13.08 -29.44
C TYR A 346 69.85 -14.06 -29.12
N ILE A 347 69.56 -15.18 -28.47
CA ILE A 347 70.52 -16.27 -28.24
C ILE A 347 71.06 -16.80 -29.57
N ASP A 348 70.21 -17.02 -30.56
CA ASP A 348 70.64 -17.47 -31.89
C ASP A 348 71.59 -16.45 -32.55
N ALA A 349 71.29 -15.15 -32.43
CA ALA A 349 72.17 -14.08 -32.89
C ALA A 349 73.49 -14.01 -32.11
N MET A 350 73.48 -14.22 -30.79
CA MET A 350 74.69 -14.29 -29.96
C MET A 350 75.59 -15.47 -30.36
N LYS A 351 75.00 -16.65 -30.58
CA LYS A 351 75.73 -17.84 -31.06
C LYS A 351 76.39 -17.60 -32.42
N ALA A 352 75.66 -16.97 -33.34
CA ALA A 352 76.20 -16.60 -34.65
C ALA A 352 77.39 -15.63 -34.52
N ARG A 353 77.30 -14.63 -33.63
CA ARG A 353 78.38 -13.66 -33.39
C ARG A 353 79.60 -14.28 -32.68
N ALA A 354 79.36 -15.16 -31.72
CA ALA A 354 80.41 -15.84 -30.96
C ALA A 354 81.28 -16.74 -31.85
N ALA A 355 80.74 -17.23 -32.97
CA ALA A 355 81.49 -17.98 -33.98
C ALA A 355 82.72 -17.22 -34.51
N ASP A 356 82.66 -15.89 -34.56
CA ASP A 356 83.70 -15.01 -35.10
C ASP A 356 84.61 -14.38 -34.02
N LEU A 357 84.46 -14.76 -32.74
CA LEU A 357 85.27 -14.22 -31.65
C LEU A 357 86.57 -15.03 -31.44
N PRO A 358 87.66 -14.38 -30.96
CA PRO A 358 88.83 -15.07 -30.43
C PRO A 358 88.49 -15.93 -29.19
N ASP A 359 89.34 -16.89 -28.85
CA ASP A 359 89.04 -17.92 -27.84
C ASP A 359 88.70 -17.38 -26.45
N ASP A 360 89.33 -16.30 -26.01
CA ASP A 360 89.06 -15.65 -24.73
C ASP A 360 87.65 -15.02 -24.69
N GLY A 361 87.28 -14.28 -25.74
CA GLY A 361 85.94 -13.71 -25.91
C GLY A 361 84.84 -14.75 -26.16
N ARG A 362 85.20 -15.93 -26.70
CA ARG A 362 84.27 -17.04 -26.93
C ARG A 362 83.82 -17.69 -25.62
N VAL A 363 84.73 -17.91 -24.67
CA VAL A 363 84.41 -18.53 -23.37
C VAL A 363 83.41 -17.68 -22.57
N GLU A 364 83.59 -16.36 -22.53
CA GLU A 364 82.65 -15.46 -21.85
C GLU A 364 81.29 -15.41 -22.55
N ALA A 365 81.28 -15.40 -23.89
CA ALA A 365 80.05 -15.43 -24.68
C ALA A 365 79.24 -16.72 -24.45
N ASP A 366 79.90 -17.89 -24.44
CA ASP A 366 79.27 -19.18 -24.21
C ASP A 366 78.64 -19.28 -22.81
N ALA A 367 79.32 -18.75 -21.78
CA ALA A 367 78.78 -18.70 -20.42
C ALA A 367 77.52 -17.84 -20.31
N TRP A 368 77.47 -16.70 -21.03
CA TRP A 368 76.29 -15.84 -21.08
C TRP A 368 75.14 -16.48 -21.88
N ILE A 369 75.44 -17.15 -22.98
CA ILE A 369 74.47 -17.91 -23.78
C ILE A 369 73.81 -19.01 -22.93
N GLU A 370 74.59 -19.80 -22.19
CA GLU A 370 74.07 -20.86 -21.31
C GLU A 370 73.16 -20.29 -20.19
N TRP A 371 73.52 -19.14 -19.63
CA TRP A 371 72.67 -18.45 -18.67
C TRP A 371 71.34 -17.99 -19.31
N ALA A 372 71.40 -17.38 -20.49
CA ALA A 372 70.22 -16.89 -21.21
C ALA A 372 69.27 -18.02 -21.61
N GLU A 373 69.80 -19.19 -22.01
CA GLU A 373 69.02 -20.39 -22.31
C GLU A 373 68.26 -20.89 -21.08
N ARG A 374 68.92 -20.96 -19.91
CA ARG A 374 68.27 -21.34 -18.65
C ARG A 374 67.20 -20.33 -18.21
N TYR A 375 67.46 -19.03 -18.41
CA TYR A 375 66.49 -17.99 -18.13
C TYR A 375 65.25 -18.11 -19.02
N ALA A 376 65.44 -18.30 -20.34
CA ALA A 376 64.35 -18.50 -21.30
C ALA A 376 63.53 -19.75 -20.98
N ALA A 377 64.17 -20.85 -20.59
CA ALA A 377 63.46 -22.06 -20.15
C ALA A 377 62.61 -21.79 -18.90
N ARG A 378 63.12 -21.08 -17.89
CA ARG A 378 62.35 -20.79 -16.67
C ARG A 378 61.14 -19.88 -16.92
N LEU A 379 61.23 -18.99 -17.90
CA LEU A 379 60.17 -18.06 -18.27
C LEU A 379 59.12 -18.67 -19.21
N ASP A 380 59.45 -19.75 -19.93
CA ASP A 380 58.57 -20.35 -20.94
C ASP A 380 57.25 -20.87 -20.33
N PRO A 381 56.11 -20.22 -20.66
CA PRO A 381 54.82 -20.60 -20.09
C PRO A 381 54.34 -21.98 -20.59
N LEU A 382 54.93 -22.52 -21.66
CA LEU A 382 54.55 -23.81 -22.26
C LEU A 382 55.22 -25.02 -21.61
N ILE A 383 56.14 -24.81 -20.65
CA ILE A 383 56.74 -25.92 -19.87
C ILE A 383 55.73 -26.50 -18.85
N ARG A 384 54.70 -25.73 -18.50
CA ARG A 384 53.63 -26.19 -17.61
C ARG A 384 52.51 -26.87 -18.42
N PRO A 385 51.76 -27.83 -17.84
CA PRO A 385 50.60 -28.42 -18.49
C PRO A 385 49.59 -27.37 -18.95
N LEU A 386 49.07 -27.52 -20.17
CA LEU A 386 48.01 -26.67 -20.70
C LEU A 386 46.70 -26.98 -19.97
N ALA A 387 46.34 -26.14 -19.01
CA ALA A 387 45.11 -26.24 -18.23
C ALA A 387 44.46 -24.87 -18.07
N VAL A 388 43.14 -24.87 -17.88
CA VAL A 388 42.40 -23.65 -17.52
C VAL A 388 42.94 -23.15 -16.17
N PRO A 389 43.27 -21.85 -16.03
CA PRO A 389 43.69 -21.30 -14.75
C PRO A 389 42.65 -21.60 -13.67
N ALA A 390 43.12 -22.02 -12.50
CA ALA A 390 42.26 -22.28 -11.37
C ALA A 390 41.44 -21.03 -11.01
N ASP A 391 40.19 -21.25 -10.59
CA ASP A 391 39.30 -20.17 -10.21
C ASP A 391 39.90 -19.36 -9.06
N ARG A 392 39.78 -18.04 -9.17
CA ARG A 392 40.21 -17.12 -8.13
C ARG A 392 39.26 -17.25 -6.93
N SER A 393 39.81 -17.44 -5.74
CA SER A 393 39.07 -17.20 -4.49
C SER A 393 38.79 -15.71 -4.35
N PHE A 394 37.55 -15.35 -4.02
CA PHE A 394 37.13 -13.96 -3.81
C PHE A 394 36.24 -13.84 -2.58
N ASN A 395 36.22 -12.65 -1.99
CA ASN A 395 35.25 -12.27 -0.97
C ASN A 395 34.15 -11.38 -1.59
N ALA A 396 33.14 -11.02 -0.82
CA ALA A 396 32.03 -10.20 -1.29
C ALA A 396 32.49 -8.84 -1.87
N SER A 397 33.51 -8.21 -1.29
CA SER A 397 34.00 -6.90 -1.75
C SER A 397 34.67 -6.94 -3.13
N ASP A 398 35.26 -8.07 -3.53
CA ASP A 398 35.86 -8.25 -4.86
C ASP A 398 34.82 -8.18 -5.99
N LEU A 399 33.53 -8.42 -5.69
CA LEU A 399 32.43 -8.38 -6.67
C LEU A 399 31.88 -6.98 -6.92
N THR A 400 32.23 -6.00 -6.06
CA THR A 400 31.74 -4.62 -6.14
C THR A 400 31.88 -3.99 -7.54
N PRO A 401 33.02 -4.14 -8.26
CA PRO A 401 33.17 -3.56 -9.60
C PRO A 401 32.18 -4.11 -10.64
N TYR A 402 31.67 -5.32 -10.42
CA TYR A 402 30.79 -6.04 -11.34
C TYR A 402 29.29 -5.90 -10.99
N LEU A 403 28.97 -5.39 -9.80
CA LEU A 403 27.59 -5.28 -9.29
C LEU A 403 26.93 -3.92 -9.56
N GLY A 404 27.67 -2.94 -10.09
CA GLY A 404 27.16 -1.61 -10.39
C GLY A 404 26.61 -0.89 -9.14
N ARG A 405 25.28 -0.71 -9.08
CA ARG A 405 24.59 -0.06 -7.94
C ARG A 405 24.12 -1.04 -6.85
N LEU A 406 24.27 -2.36 -7.06
CA LEU A 406 23.85 -3.37 -6.10
C LEU A 406 24.93 -3.62 -5.05
N SER A 407 24.50 -3.91 -3.81
CA SER A 407 25.42 -4.24 -2.71
C SER A 407 25.85 -5.70 -2.80
N PRO A 408 27.13 -6.05 -2.53
CA PRO A 408 27.56 -7.44 -2.46
C PRO A 408 27.12 -8.17 -1.18
N TYR A 409 26.55 -7.44 -0.20
CA TYR A 409 26.17 -7.99 1.11
C TYR A 409 24.67 -8.26 1.27
N GLY A 410 23.83 -7.88 0.30
CA GLY A 410 22.40 -8.16 0.34
C GLY A 410 21.57 -7.42 -0.73
N PRO A 411 20.33 -7.87 -0.96
CA PRO A 411 19.41 -7.33 -1.95
C PRO A 411 18.86 -5.92 -1.66
#